data_AF-H2YIX4-F1
#
_entry.id   AF-H2YIX4-F1
#
_cell.length_a   1.000
_cell.length_b   1.000
_cell.length_c   1.000
_cell.angle_alpha   90.00
_cell.angle_beta   90.00
_cell.angle_gamma   90.00
#
_symmetry.space_group_name_H-M   'P 1'
#
loop_
_entity.id
_entity.type
_entity.pdbx_description
1 polymer ?
#
loop_
_entity_poly.entity_id
_entity_poly.type
_entity_poly.pdbx_seq_one_letter_code
_entity_poly.pdbx_strand_id
1 'polypeptide(L)'
;MASRDEQIYGHNSQQEGARLIRVEVLSGHHLAKKDIFGASDPYVSVSLYKPKRASTGAKTFSSVNTKTKKRTLNPTWNETFTFNAIPRENRFLFEVFDENRLTRDDFLGQVDIPINTSYICNEDDNSRYREFPLRPRR
;
A
#
# COMPACT_ATOMS: atom_id res chain seq x y z
N MET A 1 -2.20 -15.64 26.17
CA MET A 1 -1.55 -15.09 24.95
C MET A 1 -2.62 -14.32 24.22
N ALA A 2 -2.57 -12.98 24.22
CA ALA A 2 -3.61 -12.17 23.59
C ALA A 2 -3.52 -12.39 22.07
N SER A 3 -4.55 -13.01 21.49
CA SER A 3 -4.81 -12.93 20.06
C SER A 3 -4.91 -11.44 19.74
N ARG A 4 -3.92 -10.88 19.04
CA ARG A 4 -4.05 -9.54 18.47
C ARG A 4 -5.23 -9.63 17.52
N ASP A 5 -6.33 -8.97 17.85
CA ASP A 5 -7.42 -8.77 16.89
C ASP A 5 -6.80 -8.21 15.61
N GLU A 6 -6.89 -8.97 14.52
CA GLU A 6 -6.34 -8.56 13.24
C GLU A 6 -7.10 -7.31 12.80
N GLN A 7 -6.43 -6.15 12.83
CA GLN A 7 -7.06 -4.90 12.43
C GLN A 7 -7.43 -4.99 10.94
N ILE A 8 -8.74 -4.98 10.67
CA ILE A 8 -9.27 -4.94 9.29
C ILE A 8 -9.49 -3.47 8.91
N TYR A 9 -8.96 -3.07 7.76
CA TYR A 9 -9.10 -1.72 7.20
C TYR A 9 -10.19 -1.68 6.11
N GLY A 10 -10.71 -0.50 5.78
CA GLY A 10 -11.59 -0.32 4.63
C GLY A 10 -13.08 -0.25 4.98
N HIS A 11 -13.92 -0.98 4.22
CA HIS A 11 -15.37 -0.98 4.39
C HIS A 11 -15.83 -1.72 5.66
N ASN A 12 -16.98 -1.34 6.21
CA ASN A 12 -17.62 -2.10 7.28
C ASN A 12 -18.02 -3.50 6.77
N SER A 13 -17.96 -4.51 7.64
CA SER A 13 -18.20 -5.93 7.31
C SER A 13 -19.59 -6.25 6.75
N GLN A 14 -20.56 -5.33 6.89
CA GLN A 14 -21.94 -5.51 6.41
C GLN A 14 -22.18 -4.99 4.99
N GLN A 15 -21.18 -4.39 4.32
CA GLN A 15 -21.39 -3.83 2.99
C GLN A 15 -21.40 -4.93 1.91
N GLU A 16 -22.49 -4.99 1.15
CA GLU A 16 -22.68 -6.00 0.11
C GLU A 16 -21.57 -5.95 -0.95
N GLY A 17 -21.06 -7.12 -1.33
CA GLY A 17 -20.00 -7.27 -2.32
C GLY A 17 -18.58 -6.97 -1.83
N ALA A 18 -18.41 -6.62 -0.55
CA ALA A 18 -17.10 -6.49 0.07
C ALA A 18 -16.44 -7.86 0.28
N ARG A 19 -15.12 -7.92 0.14
CA ARG A 19 -14.28 -9.10 0.32
C ARG A 19 -13.05 -8.73 1.12
N LEU A 20 -12.58 -9.67 1.94
CA LEU A 20 -11.29 -9.54 2.61
C LEU A 20 -10.15 -9.78 1.60
N ILE A 21 -9.20 -8.86 1.61
CA ILE A 21 -8.03 -8.87 0.73
C ILE A 21 -6.81 -8.64 1.59
N ARG A 22 -5.93 -9.65 1.57
CA ARG A 22 -4.63 -9.60 2.20
C ARG A 22 -3.64 -8.94 1.25
N VAL A 23 -2.96 -7.91 1.75
CA VAL A 23 -1.93 -7.16 1.03
C VAL A 23 -0.62 -7.35 1.77
N GLU A 24 0.37 -7.90 1.07
CA GLU A 24 1.72 -8.09 1.59
C GLU A 24 2.68 -7.11 0.94
N VAL A 25 3.28 -6.24 1.74
CA VAL A 25 4.32 -5.31 1.30
C VAL A 25 5.67 -5.91 1.69
N LEU A 26 6.37 -6.45 0.69
CA LEU A 26 7.62 -7.19 0.91
C LEU A 26 8.84 -6.27 0.94
N SER A 27 9.21 -5.69 -0.19
CA SER A 27 10.46 -4.96 -0.36
C SER A 27 10.36 -3.85 -1.41
N GLY A 28 11.32 -2.93 -1.35
CA GLY A 28 11.61 -1.95 -2.39
C GLY A 28 13.04 -2.12 -2.86
N HIS A 29 13.31 -1.79 -4.12
CA HIS A 29 14.62 -1.97 -4.75
C HIS A 29 15.02 -0.70 -5.50
N HIS A 30 16.26 -0.27 -5.32
CA HIS A 30 16.84 0.89 -6.00
C HIS A 30 15.98 2.16 -5.89
N LEU A 31 15.48 2.46 -4.68
CA LEU A 31 14.70 3.68 -4.45
C LEU A 31 15.51 4.94 -4.76
N ALA A 32 14.83 6.00 -5.20
CA ALA A 32 15.48 7.26 -5.51
C ALA A 32 16.06 7.89 -4.24
N LYS A 33 17.33 8.31 -4.30
CA LYS A 33 17.95 9.05 -3.22
C LYS A 33 17.50 10.52 -3.29
N LYS A 34 16.78 10.99 -2.28
CA LYS A 34 16.37 12.41 -2.17
C LYS A 34 17.30 13.21 -1.28
N ASP A 35 17.88 12.59 -0.26
CA ASP A 35 18.85 13.23 0.62
C ASP A 35 20.26 13.29 0.03
N ILE A 36 20.80 14.51 -0.08
CA ILE A 36 22.20 14.75 -0.46
C ILE A 36 23.15 14.39 0.70
N PHE A 37 22.73 14.66 1.93
CA PHE A 37 23.55 14.51 3.15
C PHE A 37 23.10 13.38 4.10
N GLY A 38 22.05 12.65 3.72
CA GLY A 38 21.40 11.61 4.53
C GLY A 38 21.29 10.28 3.80
N ALA A 39 20.81 9.27 4.52
CA ALA A 39 20.44 7.97 3.97
C ALA A 39 18.93 7.82 4.14
N SER A 40 18.24 7.47 3.07
CA SER A 40 16.77 7.37 3.04
C SER A 40 16.22 6.42 4.09
N ASP A 41 15.11 6.82 4.68
CA ASP A 41 14.30 6.12 5.66
C ASP A 41 12.93 5.76 5.05
N PRO A 42 12.84 4.80 4.11
CA PRO A 42 11.59 4.57 3.37
C PRO A 42 10.48 3.84 4.15
N TYR A 43 9.23 4.23 3.88
CA TYR A 43 8.01 3.50 4.25
C TYR A 43 6.99 3.50 3.10
N VAL A 44 6.01 2.61 3.17
CA VAL A 44 4.91 2.53 2.19
C VAL A 44 3.60 2.90 2.87
N SER A 45 2.87 3.86 2.29
CA SER A 45 1.46 4.10 2.61
C SER A 45 0.58 3.30 1.66
N VAL A 46 -0.29 2.46 2.22
CA VAL A 46 -1.24 1.63 1.47
C VAL A 46 -2.64 2.18 1.69
N SER A 47 -3.23 2.72 0.63
CA SER A 47 -4.57 3.31 0.65
C SER A 47 -5.56 2.49 -0.15
N LEU A 48 -6.70 2.15 0.47
CA LEU A 48 -7.87 1.64 -0.24
C LEU A 48 -8.76 2.83 -0.62
N TYR A 49 -8.98 3.02 -1.91
CA TYR A 49 -9.75 4.17 -2.39
C TYR A 49 -10.70 3.80 -3.54
N LYS A 50 -11.73 4.61 -3.75
CA LYS A 50 -12.62 4.57 -4.92
C LYS A 50 -12.28 5.73 -5.84
N PRO A 51 -11.92 5.49 -7.10
CA PRO A 51 -11.64 6.55 -8.07
C PRO A 51 -12.82 7.47 -8.29
N LYS A 52 -12.51 8.71 -8.68
CA LYS A 52 -13.51 9.69 -9.10
C LYS A 52 -14.29 9.12 -10.31
N ARG A 53 -15.62 9.18 -10.24
CA ARG A 53 -16.52 8.96 -11.39
C ARG A 53 -17.24 10.26 -11.70
N ALA A 54 -17.88 10.36 -12.87
CA ALA A 54 -18.50 11.60 -13.36
C ALA A 54 -19.43 12.29 -12.33
N SER A 55 -20.07 11.51 -11.45
CA SER A 55 -21.01 11.99 -10.42
C SER A 55 -20.50 11.95 -8.98
N THR A 56 -19.28 11.47 -8.70
CA THR A 56 -18.75 11.32 -7.33
C THR A 56 -17.26 11.61 -7.25
N GLY A 57 -16.83 12.36 -6.24
CA GLY A 57 -15.41 12.57 -5.91
C GLY A 57 -14.65 11.27 -5.64
N ALA A 58 -13.31 11.31 -5.74
CA ALA A 58 -12.48 10.21 -5.25
C ALA A 58 -12.63 10.12 -3.73
N LYS A 59 -12.74 8.92 -3.19
CA LYS A 59 -12.91 8.68 -1.75
C LYS A 59 -11.89 7.66 -1.26
N THR A 60 -11.06 8.05 -0.31
CA THR A 60 -10.21 7.11 0.45
C THR A 60 -11.02 6.54 1.61
N PHE A 61 -11.02 5.22 1.76
CA PHE A 61 -11.72 4.52 2.85
C PHE A 61 -10.80 4.27 4.03
N SER A 62 -9.54 3.93 3.76
CA SER A 62 -8.54 3.67 4.78
C SER A 62 -7.15 3.84 4.21
N SER A 63 -6.22 4.26 5.06
CA SER A 63 -4.78 4.25 4.78
C SER A 63 -4.05 3.64 5.97
N VAL A 64 -3.04 2.84 5.70
CA VAL A 64 -2.13 2.27 6.70
C VAL A 64 -0.71 2.35 6.19
N ASN A 65 0.23 2.64 7.08
CA ASN A 65 1.64 2.72 6.74
C ASN A 65 2.38 1.49 7.25
N THR A 66 3.36 1.01 6.48
CA THR A 66 4.39 0.12 7.00
C THR A 66 5.25 0.84 8.03
N LYS A 67 6.07 0.08 8.77
CA LYS A 67 7.16 0.67 9.52
C LYS A 67 8.19 1.29 8.57
N THR A 68 8.80 2.35 9.05
CA THR A 68 9.94 2.99 8.39
C THR A 68 11.19 2.12 8.52
N LYS A 69 11.88 1.87 7.39
CA LYS A 69 13.15 1.16 7.36
C LYS A 69 14.27 2.17 7.25
N LYS A 70 15.20 2.14 8.21
CA LYS A 70 16.20 3.20 8.34
C LYS A 70 17.37 3.02 7.38
N ARG A 71 17.82 4.13 6.79
CA ARG A 71 19.08 4.27 6.05
C ARG A 71 19.29 3.24 4.94
N THR A 72 18.27 3.01 4.11
CA THR A 72 18.32 2.04 3.01
C THR A 72 17.55 2.51 1.77
N LEU A 73 18.10 2.22 0.59
CA LEU A 73 17.39 2.34 -0.70
C LEU A 73 16.81 0.99 -1.16
N ASN A 74 17.02 -0.07 -0.38
CA ASN A 74 16.53 -1.43 -0.62
C ASN A 74 15.83 -1.97 0.63
N PRO A 75 14.71 -1.36 1.06
CA PRO A 75 14.02 -1.77 2.27
C PRO A 75 13.36 -3.14 2.14
N THR A 76 13.32 -3.88 3.26
CA THR A 76 12.48 -5.07 3.42
C THR A 76 11.49 -4.81 4.56
N TRP A 77 10.22 -4.66 4.22
CA TRP A 77 9.13 -4.44 5.17
C TRP A 77 8.59 -5.76 5.71
N ASN A 78 8.22 -6.69 4.81
CA ASN A 78 7.53 -7.95 5.14
C ASN A 78 6.32 -7.72 6.06
N GLU A 79 5.48 -6.77 5.70
CA GLU A 79 4.30 -6.39 6.47
C GLU A 79 3.03 -6.80 5.73
N THR A 80 2.06 -7.32 6.48
CA THR A 80 0.78 -7.81 5.97
C THR A 80 -0.35 -6.96 6.53
N PHE A 81 -1.28 -6.57 5.67
CA PHE A 81 -2.48 -5.83 6.02
C PHE A 81 -3.71 -6.51 5.42
N THR A 82 -4.81 -6.52 6.16
CA THR A 82 -6.07 -7.08 5.70
C THR A 82 -7.09 -5.97 5.50
N PHE A 83 -7.64 -5.86 4.29
CA PHE A 83 -8.62 -4.85 3.92
C PHE A 83 -9.94 -5.50 3.53
N ASN A 84 -11.04 -4.93 3.99
CA ASN A 84 -12.36 -5.21 3.46
C ASN A 84 -12.66 -4.25 2.29
N ALA A 85 -12.65 -4.77 1.07
CA ALA A 85 -12.73 -4.00 -0.16
C ALA A 85 -13.79 -4.54 -1.11
N ILE A 86 -14.40 -3.68 -1.92
CA ILE A 86 -15.32 -4.02 -3.00
C ILE A 86 -14.52 -4.03 -4.32
N PRO A 87 -14.15 -5.21 -4.86
CA PRO A 87 -13.17 -5.31 -5.96
C PRO A 87 -13.46 -4.47 -7.20
N ARG A 88 -14.73 -4.35 -7.58
CA ARG A 88 -15.14 -3.60 -8.78
C ARG A 88 -15.16 -2.08 -8.59
N GLU A 89 -15.10 -1.62 -7.35
CA GLU A 89 -15.20 -0.20 -7.02
C GLU A 89 -13.91 0.39 -6.46
N ASN A 90 -13.14 -0.43 -5.73
CA ASN A 90 -11.94 0.03 -5.06
C ASN A 90 -10.67 -0.33 -5.82
N ARG A 91 -9.63 0.43 -5.50
CA ARG A 91 -8.26 0.24 -5.95
C ARG A 91 -7.33 0.43 -4.76
N PHE A 92 -6.16 -0.17 -4.84
CA PHE A 92 -5.08 0.09 -3.90
C PHE A 92 -4.11 1.10 -4.50
N LEU A 93 -3.79 2.14 -3.74
CA LEU A 93 -2.69 3.05 -4.02
C LEU A 93 -1.58 2.76 -3.02
N PHE A 94 -0.41 2.42 -3.54
CA PHE A 94 0.81 2.26 -2.77
C PHE A 94 1.66 3.47 -3.04
N GLU A 95 2.05 4.20 -2.00
CA GLU A 95 2.91 5.37 -2.09
C GLU A 95 4.14 5.15 -1.23
N VAL A 96 5.31 5.29 -1.83
CA VAL A 96 6.58 5.17 -1.12
C VAL A 96 7.05 6.57 -0.75
N PHE A 97 7.36 6.74 0.53
CA PHE A 97 7.87 8.00 1.08
C PHE A 97 9.20 7.76 1.78
N ASP A 98 10.03 8.79 1.81
CA ASP A 98 11.23 8.92 2.64
C ASP A 98 10.88 9.71 3.91
N GLU A 99 10.95 9.08 5.09
CA GLU A 99 10.58 9.73 6.35
C GLU A 99 11.62 10.79 6.74
N ASN A 100 11.17 12.04 6.83
CA ASN A 100 12.00 13.17 7.23
C ASN A 100 11.64 13.64 8.64
N ARG A 101 12.63 13.74 9.52
CA ARG A 101 12.38 14.12 10.93
C ARG A 101 12.09 15.61 11.12
N LEU A 102 12.56 16.46 10.20
CA LEU A 102 12.53 17.93 10.34
C LEU A 102 11.63 18.62 9.32
N THR A 103 11.35 17.96 8.21
CA THR A 103 10.57 18.48 7.08
C THR A 103 9.45 17.52 6.74
N ARG A 104 8.68 17.84 5.70
CA ARG A 104 7.73 16.87 5.13
C ARG A 104 8.48 15.70 4.53
N ASP A 105 7.86 14.52 4.60
CA ASP A 105 8.37 13.31 3.96
C ASP A 105 8.44 13.47 2.44
N ASP A 106 9.51 12.94 1.85
CA ASP A 106 9.71 13.02 0.41
C ASP A 106 8.99 11.89 -0.31
N PHE A 107 8.16 12.25 -1.28
CA PHE A 107 7.52 11.26 -2.14
C PHE A 107 8.54 10.63 -3.10
N LEU A 108 8.67 9.31 -3.06
CA LEU A 108 9.59 8.53 -3.90
C LEU A 108 8.90 7.90 -5.10
N GLY A 109 7.59 7.68 -5.03
CA GLY A 109 6.81 7.16 -6.15
C GLY A 109 5.54 6.43 -5.69
N GLN A 110 4.68 6.10 -6.66
CA GLN A 110 3.42 5.41 -6.42
C GLN A 110 3.17 4.25 -7.39
N VAL A 111 2.33 3.33 -6.96
CA VAL A 111 1.76 2.26 -7.77
C VAL A 111 0.26 2.20 -7.49
N ASP A 112 -0.53 2.20 -8.55
CA ASP A 112 -1.99 2.15 -8.47
C ASP A 112 -2.51 0.85 -9.08
N ILE A 113 -3.10 -0.01 -8.25
CA ILE A 113 -3.46 -1.39 -8.59
C ILE A 113 -4.98 -1.58 -8.49
N PRO A 114 -5.66 -2.03 -9.57
CA PRO A 114 -7.05 -2.45 -9.50
C PRO A 114 -7.18 -3.80 -8.79
N ILE A 115 -8.30 -3.99 -8.10
CA ILE A 115 -8.62 -5.24 -7.43
C ILE A 115 -9.33 -6.16 -8.43
N ASN A 116 -8.56 -6.91 -9.23
CA ASN A 116 -9.10 -7.86 -10.20
C ASN A 116 -8.40 -9.23 -10.10
N THR A 117 -8.96 -10.24 -10.77
CA THR A 117 -8.46 -11.62 -10.72
C THR A 117 -7.03 -11.80 -11.24
N SER A 118 -6.46 -10.87 -12.02
CA SER A 118 -5.06 -10.96 -12.47
C SER A 118 -4.04 -10.59 -11.37
N TYR A 119 -4.48 -9.83 -10.36
CA TYR A 119 -3.66 -9.39 -9.24
C TYR A 119 -4.00 -10.09 -7.93
N ILE A 120 -5.11 -10.84 -7.88
CA ILE A 120 -5.55 -11.59 -6.71
C ILE A 120 -5.22 -13.06 -6.94
N CYS A 121 -4.27 -13.59 -6.15
CA CYS A 121 -3.95 -15.01 -6.11
C CYS A 121 -4.74 -15.70 -5.01
N ASN A 122 -5.06 -16.99 -5.21
CA ASN A 122 -5.59 -17.83 -4.13
C ASN A 122 -4.50 -18.13 -3.09
N GLU A 123 -4.92 -18.51 -1.88
CA GLU A 123 -4.04 -18.80 -0.74
C GLU A 123 -3.04 -19.96 -0.95
N ASP A 124 -3.05 -20.64 -2.11
CA ASP A 124 -2.21 -21.80 -2.42
C ASP A 124 -1.17 -21.59 -3.55
N ASP A 125 -1.15 -20.44 -4.23
CA ASP A 125 -0.23 -20.19 -5.37
C ASP A 125 1.16 -19.65 -4.95
N ASN A 126 2.20 -20.48 -4.89
CA ASN A 126 3.54 -20.05 -4.44
C ASN A 126 4.26 -19.05 -5.38
N SER A 127 3.67 -18.65 -6.53
CA SER A 127 4.22 -17.66 -7.48
C SER A 127 3.77 -16.21 -7.19
N ARG A 128 3.45 -15.93 -5.92
CA ARG A 128 2.44 -14.95 -5.49
C ARG A 128 2.83 -13.46 -5.48
N TYR A 129 4.08 -13.11 -5.75
CA TYR A 129 4.56 -11.74 -5.60
C TYR A 129 4.88 -11.11 -6.96
N ARG A 130 4.49 -9.85 -7.11
CA ARG A 130 4.74 -9.06 -8.31
C ARG A 130 5.51 -7.80 -7.95
N GLU A 131 6.52 -7.50 -8.76
CA GLU A 131 7.22 -6.23 -8.69
C GLU A 131 6.53 -5.19 -9.57
N PHE A 132 6.46 -3.96 -9.07
CA PHE A 132 5.85 -2.85 -9.79
C PHE A 132 6.81 -1.67 -9.85
N PRO A 133 7.08 -1.11 -11.05
CA PRO A 133 7.91 0.08 -11.16
C PRO A 133 7.17 1.30 -10.59
N LEU A 134 7.85 2.04 -9.71
CA LEU A 134 7.33 3.27 -9.14
C LEU A 134 7.08 4.34 -10.21
N ARG A 135 5.95 5.04 -10.10
CA ARG A 135 5.56 6.13 -11.00
C ARG A 135 5.53 7.47 -10.25
N PRO A 136 5.83 8.60 -10.91
CA PRO A 136 5.60 9.91 -10.32
C PRO A 136 4.10 10.17 -10.14
N ARG A 137 3.74 11.09 -9.24
CA ARG A 137 2.38 11.66 -9.16
C ARG A 137 2.14 12.49 -10.45
N ARG A 138 0.99 12.27 -11.08
CA ARG A 138 0.53 13.06 -12.25
C ARG A 138 -0.18 14.33 -11.82
#